data_AF-A0A7S1PAF3-F1
#
_entry.id   AF-A0A7S1PAF3-F1
#
_cell.length_a   1.000
_cell.length_b   1.000
_cell.length_c   1.000
_cell.angle_alpha   90.00
_cell.angle_beta   90.00
_cell.angle_gamma   90.00
#
_symmetry.space_group_name_H-M   'P 1'
#
loop_
_entity.id
_entity.type
_entity.pdbx_description
1 polymer ?
#
loop_
_entity_poly.entity_id
_entity_poly.type
_entity_poly.pdbx_seq_one_letter_code
_entity_poly.pdbx_strand_id
1 'polypeptide(L)'
;KARWSYLACGGWTLSWQGLYNDDTFNDTSNKHAISLLTSLQEHAKLHNYTVVDDEEGQDLRTNKYDVVIHVMAEDPYAEVEGDYDDGESLMHHRNWSKFGKHTYPEDFVRLKKARDYAPTTPVITIFYSGRPLYINAEINLSDAFIEAWLPCKQAGPGLTDLLFGEVDFTGKLSMSWPAHPC
;
A
#
# COMPACT_ATOMS: atom_id res chain seq x y z
N LYS A 1 8.11 -6.67 8.97
CA LYS A 1 7.00 -6.46 9.93
C LYS A 1 6.38 -5.13 9.58
N ALA A 2 5.12 -5.15 9.17
CA ALA A 2 4.43 -4.19 8.33
C ALA A 2 4.30 -2.75 8.89
N ARG A 3 5.42 -2.13 9.19
CA ARG A 3 5.55 -0.69 9.38
C ARG A 3 5.89 -0.17 7.98
N TRP A 4 4.89 0.27 7.23
CA TRP A 4 5.10 0.77 5.87
C TRP A 4 5.05 2.31 5.87
N SER A 5 5.43 2.92 6.99
CA SER A 5 5.31 4.37 7.21
C SER A 5 6.23 5.16 6.29
N TYR A 6 7.42 4.61 5.99
CA TYR A 6 8.34 5.24 5.04
C TYR A 6 7.82 5.18 3.61
N LEU A 7 7.21 4.06 3.19
CA LEU A 7 6.58 3.93 1.86
C LEU A 7 5.43 4.93 1.69
N ALA A 8 4.63 5.14 2.73
CA ALA A 8 3.57 6.14 2.69
C ALA A 8 4.10 7.58 2.51
N CYS A 9 5.38 7.87 2.79
CA CYS A 9 5.95 9.21 2.67
C CYS A 9 6.70 9.47 1.36
N GLY A 10 7.25 8.43 0.73
CA GLY A 10 8.05 8.57 -0.49
C GLY A 10 9.33 9.40 -0.33
N GLY A 11 9.83 9.93 -1.45
CA GLY A 11 11.02 10.79 -1.49
C GLY A 11 10.85 12.11 -0.73
N TRP A 12 11.95 12.85 -0.59
CA TRP A 12 12.00 14.14 0.14
C TRP A 12 11.56 14.08 1.62
N THR A 13 11.45 12.88 2.20
CA THR A 13 11.12 12.69 3.62
C THR A 13 12.34 12.17 4.37
N LEU A 14 12.89 13.01 5.27
CA LEU A 14 14.16 12.82 6.00
C LEU A 14 15.43 12.74 5.14
N SER A 15 15.32 12.16 3.95
CA SER A 15 16.39 12.01 2.96
C SER A 15 15.86 12.39 1.58
N TRP A 16 16.77 12.70 0.65
CA TRP A 16 16.42 13.06 -0.73
C TRP A 16 15.59 11.97 -1.41
N GLN A 17 16.09 10.74 -1.43
CA GLN A 17 15.37 9.59 -2.00
C GLN A 17 14.35 8.99 -1.03
N GLY A 18 14.12 9.61 0.14
CA GLY A 18 13.36 8.98 1.22
C GLY A 18 14.20 7.96 1.99
N LEU A 19 13.57 7.20 2.86
CA LEU A 19 14.23 6.16 3.66
C LEU A 19 13.68 4.79 3.27
N TYR A 20 14.48 3.74 3.44
CA TYR A 20 14.14 2.38 3.03
C TYR A 20 13.93 1.43 4.21
N ASN A 21 13.82 1.96 5.44
CA ASN A 21 13.55 1.16 6.62
C ASN A 21 12.90 1.98 7.74
N ASP A 22 12.06 1.32 8.53
CA ASP A 22 11.33 1.95 9.63
C ASP A 22 12.18 2.33 10.82
N ASP A 23 13.29 1.64 11.06
CA ASP A 23 14.12 1.90 12.23
C ASP A 23 14.75 3.30 12.14
N THR A 24 15.27 3.64 10.97
CA THR A 24 15.75 4.99 10.66
C THR A 24 14.59 5.96 10.50
N PHE A 25 13.50 5.51 9.87
CA PHE A 25 12.35 6.38 9.64
C PHE A 25 11.65 6.78 10.94
N ASN A 26 11.65 5.96 11.99
CA ASN A 26 11.02 6.26 13.28
C ASN A 26 11.98 6.88 14.30
N ASP A 27 13.16 7.36 13.86
CA ASP A 27 14.02 8.19 14.70
C ASP A 27 13.29 9.49 15.12
N THR A 28 13.85 10.19 16.10
CA THR A 28 13.41 11.42 16.77
C THR A 28 12.67 12.45 15.91
N SER A 29 12.99 12.61 14.62
CA SER A 29 12.31 13.53 13.69
C SER A 29 10.92 13.08 13.22
N ASN A 30 10.58 11.80 13.40
CA ASN A 30 9.39 11.14 12.86
C ASN A 30 8.64 10.28 13.89
N LYS A 31 8.93 10.43 15.19
CA LYS A 31 8.25 9.74 16.31
C LYS A 31 6.72 9.82 16.34
N HIS A 32 6.13 10.66 15.50
CA HIS A 32 4.68 10.86 15.37
C HIS A 32 4.09 10.25 14.08
N ALA A 33 4.88 9.51 13.31
CA ALA A 33 4.36 8.75 12.18
C ALA A 33 3.56 7.55 12.69
N ILE A 34 2.30 7.45 12.26
CA ILE A 34 1.39 6.39 12.67
C ILE A 34 1.06 5.57 11.42
N SER A 35 1.52 4.32 11.43
CA SER A 35 1.25 3.36 10.35
C SER A 35 -0.23 2.93 10.37
N LEU A 36 -0.74 2.48 9.22
CA LEU A 36 -2.09 1.90 9.14
C LEU A 36 -2.26 0.71 10.09
N LEU A 37 -1.27 -0.19 10.16
CA LEU A 37 -1.32 -1.32 11.09
C LEU A 37 -1.46 -0.85 12.55
N THR A 38 -0.68 0.16 12.94
CA THR A 38 -0.76 0.75 14.29
C THR A 38 -2.16 1.33 14.55
N SER A 39 -2.69 2.13 13.63
CA SER A 39 -4.02 2.73 13.77
C SER A 39 -5.14 1.69 13.83
N LEU A 40 -5.07 0.66 12.99
CA LEU A 40 -6.03 -0.44 13.02
C LEU A 40 -5.97 -1.21 14.35
N GLN A 41 -4.78 -1.46 14.89
CA GLN A 41 -4.59 -2.12 16.19
C GLN A 41 -5.05 -1.25 17.36
N GLU A 42 -4.85 0.06 17.30
CA GLU A 42 -5.33 0.99 18.31
C GLU A 42 -6.86 1.10 18.30
N HIS A 43 -7.45 1.22 17.11
CA HIS A 43 -8.90 1.17 16.92
C HIS A 43 -9.46 -0.18 17.42
N ALA A 44 -8.81 -1.30 17.10
CA ALA A 44 -9.21 -2.62 17.59
C ALA A 44 -9.20 -2.77 19.11
N LYS A 45 -8.44 -1.97 19.87
CA LYS A 45 -8.50 -2.00 21.36
C LYS A 45 -9.75 -1.32 21.91
N LEU A 46 -10.32 -0.39 21.16
CA LEU A 46 -11.51 0.37 21.53
C LEU A 46 -12.79 -0.30 21.01
N HIS A 47 -12.66 -1.26 20.10
CA HIS A 47 -13.75 -1.96 19.43
C HIS A 47 -13.61 -3.49 19.59
N ASN A 48 -14.63 -4.27 19.24
CA ASN A 48 -14.65 -5.72 19.49
C ASN A 48 -14.20 -6.53 18.27
N TYR A 49 -13.01 -6.25 17.73
CA TYR A 49 -12.40 -7.02 16.65
C TYR A 49 -10.89 -7.14 16.84
N THR A 50 -10.24 -8.00 16.07
CA THR A 50 -8.79 -8.24 16.15
C THR A 50 -8.09 -7.88 14.84
N VAL A 51 -6.83 -7.47 14.94
CA VAL A 51 -5.98 -7.16 13.78
C VAL A 51 -4.71 -7.98 13.90
N VAL A 52 -4.37 -8.71 12.83
CA VAL A 52 -3.19 -9.57 12.75
C VAL A 52 -2.33 -9.08 11.58
N ASP A 53 -1.03 -8.93 11.83
CA ASP A 53 -0.02 -8.73 10.78
C ASP A 53 0.40 -10.10 10.24
N ASP A 54 -0.09 -10.46 9.06
CA ASP A 54 0.21 -11.73 8.36
C ASP A 54 0.83 -11.43 6.98
N GLU A 55 2.03 -10.83 6.99
CA GLU A 55 2.80 -10.46 5.79
C GLU A 55 3.01 -11.65 4.83
N GLU A 56 3.14 -12.86 5.38
CA GLU A 56 3.34 -14.09 4.62
C GLU A 56 2.03 -14.82 4.28
N GLY A 57 0.87 -14.36 4.76
CA GLY A 57 -0.42 -14.98 4.50
C GLY A 57 -0.50 -16.45 4.92
N GLN A 58 0.10 -16.83 6.05
CA GLN A 58 0.16 -18.22 6.53
C GLN A 58 -1.22 -18.73 6.96
N ASP A 59 -2.01 -17.86 7.59
CA ASP A 59 -3.28 -18.23 8.23
C ASP A 59 -4.49 -17.95 7.33
N LEU A 60 -4.29 -17.41 6.12
CA LEU A 60 -5.38 -17.13 5.17
C LEU A 60 -6.25 -18.36 4.88
N ARG A 61 -5.64 -19.55 4.80
CA ARG A 61 -6.37 -20.81 4.54
C ARG A 61 -7.24 -21.27 5.71
N THR A 62 -7.04 -20.70 6.91
CA THR A 62 -7.87 -21.03 8.07
C THR A 62 -9.28 -20.43 7.96
N ASN A 63 -9.49 -19.49 7.03
CA ASN A 63 -10.76 -18.80 6.78
C ASN A 63 -11.36 -18.16 8.04
N LYS A 64 -10.49 -17.65 8.91
CA LYS A 64 -10.86 -16.98 10.18
C LYS A 64 -10.96 -15.46 10.07
N TYR A 65 -10.57 -14.89 8.92
CA TYR A 65 -10.56 -13.45 8.71
C TYR A 65 -11.87 -12.99 8.09
N ASP A 66 -12.49 -11.98 8.71
CA ASP A 66 -13.71 -11.35 8.19
C ASP A 66 -13.41 -10.41 7.01
N VAL A 67 -12.23 -9.78 7.01
CA VAL A 67 -11.74 -8.88 5.96
C VAL A 67 -10.23 -9.01 5.86
N VAL A 68 -9.68 -8.92 4.65
CA VAL A 68 -8.24 -8.78 4.39
C VAL A 68 -7.97 -7.36 3.91
N ILE A 69 -7.06 -6.66 4.58
CA ILE A 69 -6.52 -5.38 4.09
C ILE A 69 -5.13 -5.65 3.52
N HIS A 70 -4.99 -5.49 2.21
CA HIS A 70 -3.73 -5.66 1.50
C HIS A 70 -3.13 -4.29 1.17
N VAL A 71 -1.93 -4.01 1.66
CA VAL A 71 -1.22 -2.75 1.39
C VAL A 71 -0.10 -3.03 0.41
N MET A 72 -0.09 -2.29 -0.70
CA MET A 72 0.93 -2.30 -1.75
C MET A 72 1.47 -0.89 -1.94
N ALA A 73 2.69 -0.75 -2.47
CA ALA A 73 3.31 0.57 -2.59
C ALA A 73 4.46 0.61 -3.60
N GLU A 74 4.72 1.79 -4.16
CA GLU A 74 6.02 2.10 -4.77
C GLU A 74 7.08 2.33 -3.67
N ASP A 75 8.34 2.07 -4.01
CA ASP A 75 9.47 2.50 -3.18
C ASP A 75 9.58 4.04 -3.18
N PRO A 76 10.20 4.63 -2.14
CA PRO A 76 10.50 6.05 -2.12
C PRO A 76 11.49 6.42 -3.23
N TYR A 77 11.18 7.48 -3.97
CA TYR A 77 12.07 8.04 -4.99
C TYR A 77 11.93 9.56 -5.06
N ALA A 78 12.96 10.22 -5.58
CA ALA A 78 12.96 11.64 -5.91
C ALA A 78 13.71 11.91 -7.22
N GLU A 79 13.18 12.84 -8.01
CA GLU A 79 13.77 13.29 -9.27
C GLU A 79 14.03 12.11 -10.22
N VAL A 80 15.23 12.04 -10.81
CA VAL A 80 15.61 11.08 -11.86
C VAL A 80 15.49 9.62 -11.42
N GLU A 81 15.60 9.35 -10.12
CA GLU A 81 15.42 7.98 -9.61
C GLU A 81 13.99 7.48 -9.77
N GLY A 82 13.02 8.39 -9.87
CA GLY A 82 11.61 8.07 -10.14
C GLY A 82 11.30 7.82 -11.61
N ASP A 83 12.20 8.11 -12.55
CA ASP A 83 11.91 7.98 -13.98
C ASP A 83 11.75 6.51 -14.38
N TYR A 84 10.75 6.26 -15.24
CA TYR A 84 10.66 5.02 -15.99
C TYR A 84 11.50 5.16 -17.26
N ASP A 85 12.16 4.08 -17.68
CA ASP A 85 12.91 4.09 -18.93
C ASP A 85 11.99 4.17 -20.16
N ASP A 86 12.52 4.70 -21.26
CA ASP A 86 11.83 4.70 -22.55
C ASP A 86 11.41 3.27 -22.96
N GLY A 87 10.10 3.11 -23.21
CA GLY A 87 9.50 1.83 -23.61
C GLY A 87 9.18 0.88 -22.46
N GLU A 88 9.42 1.29 -21.21
CA GLU A 88 8.95 0.54 -20.06
C GLU A 88 7.44 0.73 -19.84
N SER A 89 6.78 -0.37 -19.47
CA SER A 89 5.38 -0.32 -19.05
C SER A 89 5.24 0.32 -17.67
N LEU A 90 4.17 1.09 -17.47
CA LEU A 90 3.73 1.63 -16.17
C LEU A 90 3.07 0.58 -15.27
N MET A 91 3.24 -0.71 -15.57
CA MET A 91 2.67 -1.80 -14.80
C MET A 91 3.40 -1.98 -13.46
N HIS A 92 2.65 -1.98 -12.36
CA HIS A 92 3.20 -2.14 -10.99
C HIS A 92 3.92 -3.47 -10.80
N HIS A 93 3.25 -4.58 -11.12
CA HIS A 93 3.71 -5.94 -10.82
C HIS A 93 4.55 -6.61 -11.92
N ARG A 94 5.37 -5.85 -12.63
CA ARG A 94 6.14 -6.40 -13.75
C ARG A 94 7.19 -7.41 -13.26
N ASN A 95 7.52 -8.40 -14.10
CA ASN A 95 8.58 -9.37 -13.81
C ASN A 95 9.96 -8.91 -14.32
N TRP A 96 9.99 -7.82 -15.10
CA TRP A 96 11.20 -7.29 -15.70
C TRP A 96 11.14 -5.76 -15.77
N SER A 97 12.21 -5.13 -15.33
CA SER A 97 12.58 -3.74 -15.62
C SER A 97 14.03 -3.75 -16.10
N LYS A 98 14.35 -2.88 -17.05
CA LYS A 98 15.68 -2.78 -17.66
C LYS A 98 16.79 -2.56 -16.62
N PHE A 99 16.50 -1.81 -15.56
CA PHE A 99 17.42 -1.56 -14.44
C PHE A 99 16.91 -2.10 -13.10
N GLY A 100 15.84 -2.91 -13.11
CA GLY A 100 15.26 -3.48 -11.90
C GLY A 100 14.63 -2.44 -10.96
N LYS A 101 14.17 -1.30 -11.48
CA LYS A 101 13.51 -0.26 -10.70
C LYS A 101 12.00 -0.34 -10.86
N HIS A 102 11.26 0.19 -9.87
CA HIS A 102 9.80 0.40 -9.94
C HIS A 102 9.05 -0.86 -10.40
N THR A 103 9.36 -2.00 -9.78
CA THR A 103 8.81 -3.31 -10.17
C THR A 103 8.54 -4.14 -8.93
N TYR A 104 7.27 -4.47 -8.69
CA TYR A 104 6.80 -5.03 -7.42
C TYR A 104 5.99 -6.32 -7.64
N PRO A 105 6.55 -7.35 -8.27
CA PRO A 105 5.82 -8.60 -8.55
C PRO A 105 5.32 -9.29 -7.28
N GLU A 106 6.00 -9.09 -6.15
CA GLU A 106 5.65 -9.64 -4.85
C GLU A 106 4.30 -9.15 -4.32
N ASP A 107 3.90 -7.91 -4.60
CA ASP A 107 2.61 -7.37 -4.18
C ASP A 107 1.47 -8.14 -4.85
N PHE A 108 1.56 -8.33 -6.17
CA PHE A 108 0.59 -9.13 -6.90
C PHE A 108 0.57 -10.58 -6.45
N VAL A 109 1.74 -11.20 -6.19
CA VAL A 109 1.82 -12.58 -5.70
C VAL A 109 1.11 -12.72 -4.35
N ARG A 110 1.30 -11.76 -3.43
CA ARG A 110 0.64 -11.75 -2.12
C ARG A 110 -0.87 -11.51 -2.24
N LEU A 111 -1.30 -10.55 -3.07
CA LEU A 111 -2.72 -10.28 -3.32
C LEU A 111 -3.43 -11.48 -3.95
N LYS A 112 -2.80 -12.07 -4.98
CA LYS A 112 -3.32 -13.29 -5.62
C LYS A 112 -3.41 -14.44 -4.63
N LYS A 113 -2.41 -14.62 -3.76
CA LYS A 113 -2.45 -15.62 -2.69
C LYS A 113 -3.61 -15.38 -1.72
N ALA A 114 -3.85 -14.13 -1.32
CA ALA A 114 -4.99 -13.76 -0.49
C ALA A 114 -6.32 -14.16 -1.15
N ARG A 115 -6.50 -13.81 -2.43
CA ARG A 115 -7.71 -14.16 -3.18
C ARG A 115 -7.87 -15.66 -3.39
N ASP A 116 -6.79 -16.37 -3.72
CA ASP A 116 -6.82 -17.82 -3.95
C ASP A 116 -7.14 -18.59 -2.66
N TYR A 117 -6.62 -18.16 -1.51
CA TYR A 117 -6.72 -18.89 -0.24
C TYR A 117 -7.96 -18.51 0.58
N ALA A 118 -8.49 -17.31 0.40
CA ALA A 118 -9.68 -16.81 1.07
C ALA A 118 -10.68 -16.21 0.05
N PRO A 119 -11.21 -17.01 -0.89
CA PRO A 119 -11.97 -16.51 -2.04
C PRO A 119 -13.27 -15.79 -1.66
N THR A 120 -13.84 -16.08 -0.49
CA THR A 120 -15.07 -15.49 0.02
C THR A 120 -14.84 -14.34 0.99
N THR A 121 -13.60 -14.10 1.42
CA THR A 121 -13.27 -13.01 2.33
C THR A 121 -13.10 -11.72 1.53
N PRO A 122 -13.79 -10.62 1.88
CA PRO A 122 -13.58 -9.33 1.26
C PRO A 122 -12.11 -8.88 1.34
N VAL A 123 -11.54 -8.45 0.22
CA VAL A 123 -10.19 -7.91 0.13
C VAL A 123 -10.26 -6.42 -0.21
N ILE A 124 -9.74 -5.59 0.69
CA ILE A 124 -9.55 -4.16 0.48
C ILE A 124 -8.09 -3.94 0.18
N THR A 125 -7.78 -3.40 -1.00
CA THR A 125 -6.41 -3.04 -1.37
C THR A 125 -6.19 -1.55 -1.21
N ILE A 126 -5.11 -1.17 -0.54
CA ILE A 126 -4.67 0.22 -0.38
C ILE A 126 -3.32 0.36 -1.06
N PHE A 127 -3.22 1.34 -1.96
CA PHE A 127 -2.02 1.59 -2.74
C PHE A 127 -1.37 2.91 -2.37
N TYR A 128 -0.08 2.87 -2.03
CA TYR A 128 0.73 4.08 -1.91
C TYR A 128 1.58 4.26 -3.16
N SER A 129 1.26 5.29 -3.95
CA SER A 129 1.99 5.58 -5.18
C SER A 129 2.25 7.07 -5.34
N GLY A 130 3.30 7.42 -6.06
CA GLY A 130 3.56 8.81 -6.45
C GLY A 130 2.81 9.21 -7.73
N ARG A 131 2.12 8.27 -8.39
CA ARG A 131 1.55 8.43 -9.73
C ARG A 131 0.55 7.31 -10.08
N PRO A 132 -0.38 7.55 -11.02
CA PRO A 132 -1.18 6.47 -11.59
C PRO A 132 -0.30 5.43 -12.28
N LEU A 133 -0.56 4.15 -11.99
CA LEU A 133 0.11 3.00 -12.60
C LEU A 133 -0.92 2.05 -13.21
N TYR A 134 -0.49 1.21 -14.15
CA TYR A 134 -1.32 0.15 -14.68
C TYR A 134 -1.40 -1.00 -13.67
N ILE A 135 -2.58 -1.16 -13.07
CA ILE A 135 -2.83 -2.07 -11.94
C ILE A 135 -4.17 -2.82 -12.07
N ASN A 136 -4.64 -3.04 -13.31
CA ASN A 136 -5.94 -3.65 -13.55
C ASN A 136 -6.05 -5.07 -12.95
N ALA A 137 -4.93 -5.79 -12.89
CA ALA A 137 -4.91 -7.14 -12.35
C ALA A 137 -5.13 -7.14 -10.84
N GLU A 138 -4.51 -6.20 -10.13
CA GLU A 138 -4.72 -5.95 -8.69
C GLU A 138 -6.15 -5.54 -8.42
N ILE A 139 -6.66 -4.54 -9.17
CA ILE A 139 -8.04 -4.07 -9.04
C ILE A 139 -9.03 -5.24 -9.20
N ASN A 140 -8.81 -6.12 -10.19
CA ASN A 140 -9.68 -7.29 -10.42
C ASN A 140 -9.62 -8.34 -9.30
N LEU A 141 -8.57 -8.35 -8.49
CA LEU A 141 -8.42 -9.24 -7.34
C LEU A 141 -8.92 -8.63 -6.03
N SER A 142 -9.39 -7.37 -6.04
CA SER A 142 -9.85 -6.63 -4.86
C SER A 142 -11.35 -6.39 -4.91
N ASP A 143 -12.02 -6.48 -3.77
CA ASP A 143 -13.43 -6.09 -3.64
C ASP A 143 -13.58 -4.56 -3.52
N ALA A 144 -12.57 -3.91 -2.93
CA ALA A 144 -12.41 -2.47 -2.92
C ALA A 144 -10.93 -2.11 -3.16
N PHE A 145 -10.69 -1.02 -3.88
CA PHE A 145 -9.35 -0.53 -4.17
C PHE A 145 -9.26 0.97 -3.86
N ILE A 146 -8.28 1.36 -3.05
CA ILE A 146 -8.07 2.73 -2.59
C ILE A 146 -6.68 3.19 -3.04
N GLU A 147 -6.64 4.18 -3.91
CA GLU A 147 -5.41 4.96 -4.15
C GLU A 147 -5.25 5.98 -3.02
N ALA A 148 -4.18 5.83 -2.24
CA ALA A 148 -3.89 6.68 -1.09
C ALA A 148 -2.75 7.68 -1.34
N TRP A 149 -2.09 7.62 -2.50
CA TRP A 149 -0.95 8.45 -2.86
C TRP A 149 0.21 8.31 -1.85
N LEU A 150 0.82 9.43 -1.44
CA LEU A 150 1.85 9.47 -0.40
C LEU A 150 1.32 10.25 0.84
N PRO A 151 0.48 9.62 1.69
CA PRO A 151 -0.19 10.29 2.82
C PRO A 151 0.71 10.53 4.04
N CYS A 152 1.87 9.88 4.06
CA CYS A 152 2.95 10.05 5.02
C CYS A 152 2.53 9.84 6.50
N LYS A 153 3.00 10.71 7.42
CA LYS A 153 2.96 10.46 8.88
C LYS A 153 1.57 10.20 9.47
N GLN A 154 0.52 10.70 8.83
CA GLN A 154 -0.87 10.56 9.30
C GLN A 154 -1.70 9.63 8.40
N ALA A 155 -1.03 8.80 7.60
CA ALA A 155 -1.66 7.77 6.79
C ALA A 155 -2.56 6.87 7.64
N GLY A 156 -2.07 6.39 8.77
CA GLY A 156 -2.81 5.46 9.62
C GLY A 156 -4.14 6.01 10.10
N PRO A 157 -4.17 7.13 10.88
CA PRO A 157 -5.42 7.70 11.37
C PRO A 157 -6.37 8.08 10.24
N GLY A 158 -5.87 8.77 9.20
CA GLY A 158 -6.71 9.22 8.09
C GLY A 158 -7.36 8.07 7.30
N LEU A 159 -6.62 6.98 7.07
CA LEU A 159 -7.17 5.80 6.39
C LEU A 159 -8.12 5.02 7.29
N THR A 160 -7.84 4.91 8.60
CA THR A 160 -8.76 4.28 9.55
C THR A 160 -10.09 5.03 9.59
N ASP A 161 -10.09 6.35 9.66
CA ASP A 161 -11.32 7.16 9.68
C ASP A 161 -12.18 6.90 8.43
N LEU A 162 -11.55 6.77 7.26
CA LEU A 162 -12.22 6.44 5.99
C LEU A 162 -12.75 4.99 5.97
N LEU A 163 -11.95 4.02 6.41
CA LEU A 163 -12.31 2.59 6.37
C LEU A 163 -13.47 2.25 7.29
N PHE A 164 -13.57 2.93 8.44
CA PHE A 164 -14.66 2.73 9.40
C PHE A 164 -15.84 3.69 9.20
N GLY A 165 -15.76 4.60 8.22
CA GLY A 165 -16.86 5.49 7.84
C GLY A 165 -17.09 6.65 8.82
N GLU A 166 -16.07 7.04 9.59
CA GLU A 166 -16.09 8.28 10.38
C GLU A 166 -16.11 9.51 9.45
N VAL A 167 -15.51 9.37 8.27
CA VAL A 167 -15.57 10.34 7.18
C VAL A 167 -15.74 9.65 5.82
N ASP A 168 -16.45 10.30 4.89
CA ASP A 168 -16.65 9.81 3.54
C ASP A 168 -15.45 10.11 2.62
N PHE A 169 -15.24 9.25 1.62
CA PHE A 169 -14.32 9.54 0.52
C PHE A 169 -14.82 10.72 -0.32
N THR A 170 -14.02 11.78 -0.36
CA THR A 170 -14.31 12.99 -1.17
C THR A 170 -13.27 13.23 -2.26
N GLY A 171 -12.16 12.50 -2.24
CA GLY A 171 -11.08 12.59 -3.21
C GLY A 171 -11.55 12.27 -4.62
N LYS A 172 -11.01 13.00 -5.60
CA LYS A 172 -11.17 12.71 -7.03
C LYS A 172 -9.80 12.65 -7.67
N LEU A 173 -9.65 11.81 -8.67
CA LEU A 173 -8.40 11.70 -9.42
C LEU A 173 -8.06 13.07 -10.04
N SER A 174 -6.88 13.58 -9.69
CA SER A 174 -6.28 14.78 -10.29
C SER A 174 -5.50 14.46 -11.57
N MET A 175 -5.28 13.17 -11.83
CA MET A 175 -4.57 12.64 -12.99
C MET A 175 -5.40 11.55 -13.66
N SER A 176 -5.22 11.35 -14.97
CA SER A 176 -5.87 10.25 -15.68
C SER A 176 -5.27 8.92 -15.25
N TRP A 177 -6.12 7.90 -15.07
CA TRP A 177 -5.65 6.55 -14.76
C TRP A 177 -5.44 5.75 -16.05
N PRO A 178 -4.29 5.07 -16.23
CA PRO A 178 -4.03 4.30 -17.45
C PRO A 178 -4.93 3.08 -17.55
N ALA A 179 -5.60 2.92 -18.70
CA ALA A 179 -6.42 1.73 -19.00
C ALA A 179 -5.60 0.58 -19.62
N HIS A 180 -4.40 0.89 -20.11
CA HIS A 180 -3.50 -0.04 -20.80
C HIS A 180 -2.08 0.07 -20.23
N PRO A 181 -1.29 -1.01 -20.31
CA PRO A 181 0.07 -1.02 -19.77
C PRO A 181 1.07 -0.18 -20.59
N CYS A 182 0.75 0.10 -21.87
CA CYS A 182 1.54 0.88 -22.83
C CYS A 182 0.60 1.62 -23.80
#